data_AF-A0A0D3C208-F1
#
_entry.id   AF-A0A0D3C208-F1
#
_cell.length_a   1.000
_cell.length_b   1.000
_cell.length_c   1.000
_cell.angle_alpha   90.00
_cell.angle_beta   90.00
_cell.angle_gamma   90.00
#
_symmetry.space_group_name_H-M   'P 1'
#
loop_
_entity.id
_entity.type
_entity.pdbx_description
1 polymer ?
#
loop_
_entity_poly.entity_id
_entity_poly.type
_entity_poly.pdbx_seq_one_letter_code
_entity_poly.pdbx_strand_id
1 'polypeptide(L)'
;MQVYKIELWLKSHEKSSSEVIVEMVGAMKVKFDKYWREYSVILAMAAVFDPRFKLSLLDYCFTKLDDDTAEQKVVHVSDKLELLFKAYSKPETEAAPSPGNNTDDSVAGVESSQTSLYDDFYNFRKNSVNSNGKSALDMYLEEPLVDVKAFPNLDVLSYWKDNSHRFGVLATMASDLLSIPITTVASESSFSIGSRVLNKYRSCLLPRNVQALICAHNWIRDFEPYDNDIEVADHGDQNESLPPFQV
;
A
#
# COMPACT_ATOMS: atom_id res chain seq x y z
N MET A 1 -3.27 2.23 10.98
CA MET A 1 -4.10 2.15 12.20
C MET A 1 -4.19 0.75 12.82
N GLN A 2 -4.51 -0.31 12.07
CA GLN A 2 -4.66 -1.65 12.68
C GLN A 2 -3.38 -2.19 13.32
N VAL A 3 -2.22 -2.02 12.69
CA VAL A 3 -0.94 -2.53 13.24
C VAL A 3 -0.54 -1.84 14.55
N TYR A 4 -0.74 -0.52 14.64
CA TYR A 4 -0.58 0.24 15.89
C TYR A 4 -1.46 -0.31 17.03
N LYS A 5 -2.72 -0.65 16.74
CA LYS A 5 -3.63 -1.24 17.75
C LYS A 5 -3.11 -2.59 18.25
N ILE A 6 -2.52 -3.40 17.37
CA ILE A 6 -1.92 -4.68 17.73
C ILE A 6 -0.72 -4.46 18.65
N GLU A 7 0.21 -3.57 18.30
CA GLU A 7 1.38 -3.28 19.15
C GLU A 7 0.96 -2.77 20.53
N LEU A 8 -0.01 -1.86 20.56
CA LEU A 8 -0.50 -1.28 21.80
C LEU A 8 -1.17 -2.35 22.67
N TRP A 9 -1.97 -3.24 22.07
CA TRP A 9 -2.58 -4.37 22.77
C TRP A 9 -1.53 -5.32 23.35
N LEU A 10 -0.51 -5.69 22.56
CA LEU A 10 0.59 -6.56 23.01
C LEU A 10 1.35 -5.94 24.18
N LYS A 11 1.68 -4.63 24.11
CA LYS A 11 2.33 -3.90 25.21
C LYS A 11 1.48 -3.86 26.47
N SER A 12 0.18 -3.59 26.35
CA SER A 12 -0.72 -3.53 27.51
C SER A 12 -0.90 -4.87 28.23
N HIS A 13 -0.72 -6.00 27.54
CA HIS A 13 -0.95 -7.35 28.09
C HIS A 13 0.32 -8.13 28.42
N GLU A 14 1.50 -7.53 28.28
CA GLU A 14 2.80 -8.14 28.59
C GLU A 14 2.94 -8.53 30.07
N LYS A 15 2.21 -7.83 30.95
CA LYS A 15 2.15 -8.09 32.40
C LYS A 15 0.72 -8.42 32.86
N SER A 16 -0.02 -9.13 32.01
CA SER A 16 -1.37 -9.59 32.34
C SER A 16 -1.37 -10.52 33.56
N SER A 17 -2.48 -10.58 34.30
CA SER A 17 -2.66 -11.51 35.42
C SER A 17 -2.85 -12.97 34.98
N SER A 18 -3.22 -13.20 33.71
CA SER A 18 -3.37 -14.54 33.14
C SER A 18 -2.06 -15.00 32.51
N GLU A 19 -1.49 -16.08 33.05
CA GLU A 19 -0.27 -16.71 32.54
C GLU A 19 -0.41 -17.12 31.06
N VAL A 20 -1.58 -17.65 30.67
CA VAL A 20 -1.90 -17.99 29.28
C VAL A 20 -1.81 -16.77 28.37
N ILE A 21 -2.32 -15.60 28.82
CA ILE A 21 -2.23 -14.36 28.03
C ILE A 21 -0.78 -13.91 27.90
N VAL A 22 0.00 -13.99 28.97
CA VAL A 22 1.42 -13.61 28.95
C VAL A 22 2.21 -14.49 27.98
N GLU A 23 2.02 -15.82 28.02
CA GLU A 23 2.65 -16.74 27.08
C GLU A 23 2.24 -16.46 25.62
N MET A 24 0.95 -16.23 25.37
CA MET A 24 0.44 -15.89 24.05
C MET A 24 1.03 -14.57 23.53
N VAL A 25 1.05 -13.53 24.37
CA VAL A 25 1.64 -12.23 24.03
C VAL A 25 3.12 -12.39 23.71
N GLY A 26 3.87 -13.17 24.48
CA GLY A 26 5.28 -13.46 24.21
C GLY A 26 5.49 -14.08 22.82
N ALA A 27 4.74 -15.14 22.50
CA ALA A 27 4.80 -15.81 21.20
C ALA A 27 4.37 -14.89 20.03
N MET A 28 3.33 -14.09 20.23
CA MET A 28 2.84 -13.14 19.23
C MET A 28 3.82 -11.99 19.00
N LYS A 29 4.43 -11.46 20.07
CA LYS A 29 5.39 -10.35 20.03
C LYS A 29 6.64 -10.72 19.25
N VAL A 30 7.16 -11.95 19.42
CA VAL A 30 8.29 -12.46 18.61
C VAL A 30 7.98 -12.40 17.11
N LYS A 31 6.78 -12.84 16.70
CA LYS A 31 6.37 -12.76 15.29
C LYS A 31 6.16 -11.32 14.86
N PHE A 32 5.45 -10.53 15.68
CA PHE A 32 5.17 -9.12 15.41
C PHE A 32 6.45 -8.34 15.18
N ASP A 33 7.42 -8.40 16.10
CA ASP A 33 8.68 -7.67 16.02
C ASP A 33 9.50 -8.05 14.79
N LYS A 34 9.48 -9.34 14.41
CA LYS A 34 10.14 -9.81 13.19
C LYS A 34 9.59 -9.09 11.95
N TYR A 35 8.27 -9.07 11.76
CA TYR A 35 7.65 -8.39 10.62
C TYR A 35 7.77 -6.87 10.74
N TRP A 36 7.54 -6.34 11.94
CA TRP A 36 7.51 -4.90 12.17
C TRP A 36 8.87 -4.23 11.93
N ARG A 37 9.96 -4.89 12.33
CA ARG A 37 11.31 -4.37 12.10
C ARG A 37 11.61 -4.15 10.62
N GLU A 38 11.05 -4.96 9.73
CA GLU A 38 11.32 -4.90 8.30
C GLU A 38 10.41 -3.90 7.55
N TYR A 39 9.15 -3.77 7.97
CA TYR A 39 8.13 -3.01 7.23
C TYR A 39 7.67 -1.70 7.90
N SER A 40 8.03 -1.47 9.17
CA SER A 40 7.55 -0.31 9.96
C SER A 40 7.77 1.03 9.27
N VAL A 41 8.94 1.25 8.66
CA VAL A 41 9.23 2.51 7.97
C VAL A 41 8.33 2.71 6.76
N ILE A 42 8.18 1.70 5.89
CA ILE A 42 7.32 1.80 4.70
C ILE A 42 5.87 2.06 5.10
N LEU A 43 5.39 1.38 6.14
CA LEU A 43 4.03 1.58 6.65
C LEU A 43 3.83 2.97 7.24
N ALA A 44 4.84 3.49 7.94
CA ALA A 44 4.82 4.85 8.46
C ALA A 44 4.82 5.88 7.32
N MET A 45 5.64 5.68 6.27
CA MET A 45 5.63 6.51 5.07
C MET A 45 4.26 6.51 4.38
N ALA A 46 3.64 5.34 4.21
CA ALA A 46 2.31 5.22 3.63
C ALA A 46 1.25 5.97 4.47
N ALA A 47 1.34 5.90 5.81
CA ALA A 47 0.45 6.64 6.69
C ALA A 47 0.62 8.17 6.55
N VAL A 48 1.83 8.66 6.26
CA VAL A 48 2.07 10.08 5.98
C VAL A 48 1.37 10.53 4.69
N PHE A 49 1.20 9.65 3.71
CA PHE A 49 0.46 9.94 2.49
C PHE A 49 -1.06 9.94 2.63
N ASP A 50 -1.62 9.66 3.81
CA ASP A 50 -3.03 9.98 4.07
C ASP A 50 -3.16 11.47 4.45
N PRO A 51 -3.87 12.29 3.63
CA PRO A 51 -3.95 13.73 3.82
C PRO A 51 -4.68 14.15 5.11
N ARG A 52 -5.37 13.21 5.76
CA ARG A 52 -6.03 13.44 7.06
C ARG A 52 -5.08 13.35 8.25
N PHE A 53 -3.90 12.78 8.04
CA PHE A 53 -3.02 12.34 9.12
C PHE A 53 -1.61 12.93 9.00
N LYS A 54 -0.94 12.73 7.85
CA LYS A 54 0.44 13.18 7.63
C LYS A 54 1.37 12.77 8.79
N LEU A 55 2.41 13.58 9.07
CA LEU A 55 3.35 13.34 10.17
C LEU A 55 2.68 13.40 11.56
N SER A 56 1.58 14.13 11.70
CA SER A 56 0.90 14.29 13.00
C SER A 56 0.39 12.97 13.59
N LEU A 57 0.01 12.02 12.74
CA LEU A 57 -0.36 10.68 13.20
C LEU A 57 0.84 9.90 13.73
N LEU A 58 2.01 10.04 13.10
CA LEU A 58 3.23 9.37 13.56
C LEU A 58 3.68 9.93 14.91
N ASP A 59 3.66 11.25 15.04
CA ASP A 59 3.94 11.94 16.30
C ASP A 59 3.04 11.42 17.43
N TYR A 60 1.71 11.44 17.20
CA TYR A 60 0.74 10.89 18.15
C TYR A 60 0.99 9.42 18.48
N CYS A 61 1.17 8.57 17.46
CA CYS A 61 1.33 7.12 17.66
C CYS A 61 2.63 6.79 18.39
N PHE A 62 3.75 7.42 18.03
CA PHE A 62 5.04 7.13 18.66
C PHE A 62 5.10 7.68 20.08
N THR A 63 4.61 8.89 20.36
CA THR A 63 4.50 9.42 21.73
C THR A 63 3.66 8.52 22.64
N LYS A 64 2.58 7.94 22.11
CA LYS A 64 1.76 6.98 22.87
C LYS A 64 2.43 5.63 23.11
N LEU A 65 3.35 5.22 22.24
CA LEU A 65 4.04 3.93 22.34
C LEU A 65 5.29 3.99 23.19
N ASP A 66 6.05 5.08 23.05
CA ASP A 66 7.35 5.33 23.66
C ASP A 66 7.75 6.79 23.39
N ASP A 67 7.43 7.67 24.35
CA ASP A 67 7.65 9.12 24.24
C ASP A 67 9.13 9.49 24.11
N ASP A 68 10.02 8.74 24.79
CA ASP A 68 11.45 9.00 24.81
C ASP A 68 12.11 8.86 23.42
N THR A 69 11.57 7.98 22.57
CA THR A 69 12.08 7.72 21.21
C THR A 69 11.19 8.25 20.11
N ALA A 70 10.10 8.94 20.45
CA ALA A 70 9.08 9.35 19.49
C ALA A 70 9.61 10.30 18.43
N GLU A 71 10.24 11.40 18.85
CA GLU A 71 10.81 12.41 17.96
C GLU A 71 11.82 11.79 16.99
N GLN A 72 12.73 10.94 17.50
CA GLN A 72 13.74 10.27 16.70
C GLN A 72 13.13 9.38 15.62
N LYS A 73 12.02 8.69 15.94
CA LYS A 73 11.29 7.85 14.98
C LYS A 73 10.58 8.68 13.91
N VAL A 74 9.96 9.82 14.28
CA VAL A 74 9.33 10.73 13.32
C VAL A 74 10.38 11.29 12.36
N VAL A 75 11.50 11.80 12.88
CA VAL A 75 12.62 12.31 12.07
C VAL A 75 13.16 11.23 11.14
N HIS A 76 13.37 10.02 11.65
CA HIS A 76 13.83 8.90 10.83
C HIS A 76 12.92 8.61 9.64
N VAL A 77 11.59 8.64 9.84
CA VAL A 77 10.63 8.44 8.74
C VAL A 77 10.65 9.62 7.78
N SER A 78 10.76 10.86 8.27
CA SER A 78 10.86 12.06 7.44
C SER A 78 12.09 12.03 6.54
N ASP A 79 13.26 11.70 7.08
CA ASP A 79 14.51 11.59 6.32
C ASP A 79 14.42 10.53 5.21
N LYS A 80 13.74 9.41 5.50
CA LYS A 80 13.52 8.33 4.53
C LYS A 80 12.54 8.74 3.43
N LEU A 81 11.49 9.49 3.77
CA LEU A 81 10.56 10.07 2.79
C LEU A 81 11.27 11.03 1.85
N GLU A 82 12.11 11.92 2.38
CA GLU A 82 12.90 12.84 1.56
C GLU A 82 13.88 12.10 0.65
N LEU A 83 14.57 11.09 1.19
CA LEU A 83 15.50 10.27 0.41
C LEU A 83 14.79 9.57 -0.74
N LEU A 84 13.61 9.00 -0.49
CA LEU A 84 12.79 8.36 -1.50
C LEU A 84 12.31 9.38 -2.54
N PHE A 85 11.80 10.53 -2.11
CA PHE A 85 11.36 11.59 -3.01
C PHE A 85 12.48 12.10 -3.92
N LYS A 86 13.70 12.24 -3.39
CA LYS A 86 14.90 12.57 -4.17
C LYS A 86 15.21 11.49 -5.22
N ALA A 87 14.98 10.21 -4.92
CA ALA A 87 15.15 9.12 -5.89
C ALA A 87 14.12 9.20 -7.03
N TYR A 88 12.86 9.48 -6.72
CA TYR A 88 11.79 9.67 -7.71
C TYR A 88 11.95 10.94 -8.55
N SER A 89 12.55 11.99 -7.98
CA SER A 89 12.72 13.27 -8.67
C SER A 89 13.92 13.32 -9.62
N LYS A 90 14.73 12.25 -9.68
CA LYS A 90 15.83 12.17 -10.66
C LYS A 90 15.21 11.96 -12.05
N PRO A 91 15.50 12.82 -13.04
CA PRO A 91 15.09 12.54 -14.41
C PRO A 91 15.75 11.23 -14.85
N GLU A 92 14.99 10.33 -15.46
CA GLU A 92 15.50 9.14 -16.15
C GLU A 92 16.47 9.59 -17.25
N THR A 93 17.74 9.80 -16.89
CA THR A 93 18.81 10.21 -17.81
C THR A 93 19.85 9.11 -17.96
N GLU A 94 19.43 7.86 -17.76
CA GLU A 94 20.24 6.65 -18.05
C GLU A 94 19.40 5.53 -18.69
N ALA A 95 18.38 5.89 -19.50
CA ALA A 95 17.83 4.95 -20.46
C ALA A 95 18.71 4.95 -21.73
N ALA A 96 19.19 3.76 -22.11
CA ALA A 96 20.11 3.50 -23.20
C ALA A 96 19.77 4.21 -24.53
N PRO A 97 20.77 4.53 -25.38
CA PRO A 97 20.53 5.13 -26.68
C PRO A 97 19.73 4.16 -27.57
N SER A 98 18.54 4.57 -27.96
CA SER A 98 17.81 3.91 -29.05
C SER A 98 18.59 4.13 -30.36
N PRO A 99 18.75 3.11 -31.23
CA PRO A 99 19.45 3.29 -32.49
C PRO A 99 18.63 4.22 -33.39
N GLY A 100 19.32 5.23 -33.92
CA GLY A 100 18.69 6.34 -34.62
C GLY A 100 18.01 5.99 -35.93
N ASN A 101 17.26 6.97 -36.42
CA ASN A 101 17.13 7.22 -37.85
C ASN A 101 17.18 8.74 -38.06
N ASN A 102 18.24 9.16 -38.76
CA ASN A 102 18.35 10.50 -39.31
C ASN A 102 17.43 10.60 -40.52
N THR A 103 16.55 11.60 -40.52
CA THR A 103 16.12 12.27 -41.75
C THR A 103 15.90 13.74 -41.43
N ASP A 104 16.80 14.57 -41.95
CA ASP A 104 16.55 15.98 -42.23
C ASP A 104 15.30 16.10 -43.10
N ASP A 105 14.34 16.93 -42.70
CA ASP A 105 13.81 17.95 -43.61
C ASP A 105 13.19 19.11 -42.84
N SER A 106 13.47 20.32 -43.32
CA SER A 106 13.09 21.59 -42.74
C SER A 106 11.80 22.07 -43.38
N VAL A 107 10.68 22.13 -42.65
CA VAL A 107 9.57 23.01 -43.03
C VAL A 107 9.03 23.71 -41.80
N ALA A 108 9.19 25.04 -41.82
CA ALA A 108 8.55 25.97 -40.91
C ALA A 108 7.03 25.82 -40.96
N GLY A 109 6.44 25.31 -39.89
CA GLY A 109 5.03 25.41 -39.56
C GLY A 109 4.90 26.08 -38.21
N VAL A 110 4.63 27.39 -38.20
CA VAL A 110 4.19 28.11 -37.01
C VAL A 110 2.78 27.62 -36.70
N GLU A 111 2.67 26.51 -35.97
CA GLU A 111 1.43 26.19 -35.27
C GLU A 111 1.46 26.96 -33.96
N SER A 112 0.81 28.13 -33.99
CA SER A 112 0.41 28.85 -32.81
C SER A 112 -0.59 27.97 -32.05
N SER A 113 -0.07 27.01 -31.27
CA SER A 113 -0.83 26.38 -30.22
C SER A 113 -1.07 27.50 -29.21
N GLN A 114 -2.26 28.07 -29.23
CA GLN A 114 -2.71 28.95 -28.15
C GLN A 114 -2.68 28.11 -26.88
N THR A 115 -1.56 28.11 -26.16
CA THR A 115 -1.58 27.76 -24.74
C THR A 115 -2.62 28.70 -24.15
N SER A 116 -3.68 28.11 -23.59
CA SER A 116 -4.75 28.88 -22.98
C SER A 116 -4.11 29.86 -22.00
N LEU A 117 -4.64 31.10 -21.89
CA LEU A 117 -4.20 32.02 -20.82
C LEU A 117 -4.25 31.33 -19.44
N TYR A 118 -5.11 30.32 -19.27
CA TYR A 118 -5.14 29.45 -18.10
C TYR A 118 -3.92 28.55 -17.97
N ASP A 119 -3.42 27.94 -19.05
CA ASP A 119 -2.22 27.09 -19.02
C ASP A 119 -0.97 27.92 -18.76
N ASP A 120 -0.85 29.09 -19.40
CA ASP A 120 0.26 30.02 -19.16
C ASP A 120 0.23 30.55 -17.72
N PHE A 121 -0.95 30.91 -17.20
CA PHE A 121 -1.11 31.33 -15.80
C PHE A 121 -0.83 30.18 -14.82
N TYR A 122 -1.25 28.96 -15.14
CA TYR A 122 -0.98 27.77 -14.34
C TYR A 122 0.52 27.47 -14.27
N ASN A 123 1.21 27.53 -15.42
CA ASN A 123 2.65 27.36 -15.51
C ASN A 123 3.42 28.48 -14.78
N PHE A 124 2.97 29.73 -14.89
CA PHE A 124 3.52 30.86 -14.15
C PHE A 124 3.39 30.64 -12.63
N ARG A 125 2.22 30.21 -12.15
CA ARG A 125 1.99 29.90 -10.74
C ARG A 125 2.84 28.72 -10.28
N LYS A 126 2.92 27.65 -11.07
CA LYS A 126 3.78 26.49 -10.79
C LYS A 126 5.25 26.91 -10.67
N ASN A 127 5.74 27.74 -11.58
CA ASN A 127 7.11 28.27 -11.53
C ASN A 127 7.34 29.23 -10.35
N SER A 128 6.34 30.04 -9.98
CA SER A 128 6.40 30.93 -8.81
C SER A 128 6.40 30.14 -7.50
N VAL A 129 5.66 29.05 -7.40
CA VAL A 129 5.71 28.16 -6.22
C VAL A 129 7.05 27.44 -6.14
N ASN A 130 7.61 27.00 -7.28
CA ASN A 130 8.96 26.46 -7.33
C ASN A 130 10.04 27.52 -6.96
N SER A 131 9.77 28.82 -7.15
CA SER A 131 10.70 29.90 -6.77
C SER A 131 10.83 30.11 -5.26
N ASN A 132 9.92 29.57 -4.46
CA ASN A 132 10.05 29.52 -2.99
C ASN A 132 11.00 28.41 -2.51
N GLY A 133 11.57 27.60 -3.42
CA GLY A 133 12.56 26.56 -3.10
C GLY A 133 12.01 25.34 -2.36
N LYS A 134 10.70 25.29 -2.08
CA LYS A 134 10.05 24.15 -1.40
C LYS A 134 9.79 23.01 -2.39
N SER A 135 10.06 21.78 -1.96
CA SER A 135 9.75 20.60 -2.76
C SER A 135 8.24 20.32 -2.77
N ALA A 136 7.77 19.49 -3.70
CA ALA A 136 6.37 19.04 -3.71
C ALA A 136 6.00 18.31 -2.41
N LEU A 137 6.95 17.56 -1.82
CA LEU A 137 6.79 16.91 -0.53
C LEU A 137 6.57 17.93 0.58
N ASP A 138 7.38 18.99 0.66
CA ASP A 138 7.25 20.04 1.67
C ASP A 138 5.89 20.74 1.56
N MET A 139 5.45 21.05 0.34
CA MET A 139 4.15 21.66 0.09
C MET A 139 3.01 20.77 0.60
N TYR A 140 3.08 19.46 0.33
CA TYR A 140 2.10 18.52 0.86
C TYR A 140 2.13 18.45 2.39
N LEU A 141 3.31 18.42 3.01
CA LEU A 141 3.41 18.34 4.47
C LEU A 141 2.92 19.61 5.18
N GLU A 142 3.08 20.78 4.55
CA GLU A 142 2.61 22.07 5.07
C GLU A 142 1.11 22.33 4.88
N GLU A 143 0.48 21.64 3.92
CA GLU A 143 -0.96 21.80 3.71
C GLU A 143 -1.76 21.40 4.97
N PRO A 144 -2.89 22.07 5.26
CA PRO A 144 -3.73 21.69 6.38
C PRO A 144 -4.23 20.25 6.22
N LEU A 145 -4.46 19.58 7.35
CA LEU A 145 -5.04 18.24 7.37
C LEU A 145 -6.47 18.28 6.83
N VAL A 146 -6.83 17.28 6.04
CA VAL A 146 -8.22 17.06 5.66
C VAL A 146 -9.01 16.64 6.89
N ASP A 147 -10.19 17.24 7.10
CA ASP A 147 -11.03 16.90 8.25
C ASP A 147 -11.52 15.44 8.17
N VAL A 148 -11.03 14.63 9.12
CA VAL A 148 -11.38 13.21 9.27
C VAL A 148 -12.88 13.02 9.44
N LYS A 149 -13.57 13.95 10.12
CA LYS A 149 -15.01 13.85 10.39
C LYS A 149 -15.85 14.16 9.16
N ALA A 150 -15.41 15.10 8.33
CA ALA A 150 -16.06 15.41 7.06
C ALA A 150 -15.84 14.31 6.01
N PHE A 151 -14.66 13.67 6.02
CA PHE A 151 -14.27 12.64 5.05
C PHE A 151 -13.80 11.33 5.72
N PRO A 152 -14.68 10.61 6.42
CA PRO A 152 -14.30 9.39 7.15
C PRO A 152 -13.91 8.25 6.21
N ASN A 153 -14.54 8.17 5.03
CA ASN A 153 -14.33 7.14 4.02
C ASN A 153 -13.55 7.67 2.82
N LEU A 154 -12.62 8.62 3.04
CA LEU A 154 -11.77 9.12 1.98
C LEU A 154 -10.96 7.97 1.36
N ASP A 155 -11.14 7.76 0.06
CA ASP A 155 -10.25 6.92 -0.73
C ASP A 155 -8.95 7.70 -0.99
N VAL A 156 -7.90 7.29 -0.28
CA VAL A 156 -6.59 7.92 -0.34
C VAL A 156 -5.94 7.74 -1.72
N LEU A 157 -6.15 6.60 -2.40
CA LEU A 157 -5.60 6.39 -3.74
C LEU A 157 -6.30 7.28 -4.76
N SER A 158 -7.63 7.40 -4.69
CA SER A 158 -8.38 8.34 -5.53
C SER A 158 -7.96 9.79 -5.25
N TYR A 159 -7.71 10.17 -4.00
CA TYR A 159 -7.19 11.50 -3.66
C TYR A 159 -5.87 11.81 -4.39
N TRP A 160 -4.90 10.89 -4.38
CA TRP A 160 -3.62 11.07 -5.08
C TRP A 160 -3.77 11.08 -6.59
N LYS A 161 -4.69 10.27 -7.12
CA LYS A 161 -5.02 10.27 -8.55
C LYS A 161 -5.58 11.63 -9.00
N ASP A 162 -6.53 12.18 -8.26
CA ASP A 162 -7.17 13.46 -8.57
C ASP A 162 -6.19 14.63 -8.43
N ASN A 163 -5.29 14.57 -7.45
CA ASN A 163 -4.26 15.60 -7.22
C ASN A 163 -2.94 15.34 -7.96
N SER A 164 -2.89 14.36 -8.87
CA SER A 164 -1.70 14.01 -9.65
C SER A 164 -1.14 15.20 -10.44
N HIS A 165 -2.01 16.01 -11.04
CA HIS A 165 -1.61 17.21 -11.78
C HIS A 165 -0.92 18.26 -10.89
N ARG A 166 -1.27 18.33 -9.59
CA ARG A 166 -0.70 19.28 -8.61
C ARG A 166 0.63 18.80 -8.07
N PHE A 167 0.70 17.53 -7.67
CA PHE A 167 1.85 16.96 -6.95
C PHE A 167 2.82 16.18 -7.84
N GLY A 168 2.44 15.86 -9.08
CA GLY A 168 3.29 15.23 -10.10
C GLY A 168 3.98 13.97 -9.60
N VAL A 169 5.31 14.00 -9.58
CA VAL A 169 6.18 12.90 -9.12
C VAL A 169 5.82 12.43 -7.71
N LEU A 170 5.42 13.34 -6.82
CA LEU A 170 5.03 12.97 -5.46
C LEU A 170 3.76 12.10 -5.45
N ALA A 171 2.79 12.40 -6.32
CA ALA A 171 1.57 11.60 -6.41
C ALA A 171 1.84 10.18 -6.95
N THR A 172 2.84 10.05 -7.83
CA THR A 172 3.31 8.74 -8.31
C THR A 172 3.93 7.96 -7.15
N MET A 173 4.86 8.58 -6.42
CA MET A 173 5.50 7.98 -5.25
C MET A 173 4.49 7.57 -4.16
N ALA A 174 3.49 8.41 -3.89
CA ALA A 174 2.44 8.12 -2.94
C ALA A 174 1.60 6.92 -3.38
N SER A 175 1.23 6.86 -4.66
CA SER A 175 0.46 5.74 -5.23
C SER A 175 1.24 4.43 -5.15
N ASP A 176 2.54 4.45 -5.47
CA ASP A 176 3.40 3.27 -5.39
C ASP A 176 3.55 2.77 -3.96
N LEU A 177 3.75 3.67 -2.98
CA LEU A 177 3.83 3.31 -1.56
C LEU A 177 2.51 2.75 -1.01
N LEU A 178 1.38 3.39 -1.34
CA LEU A 178 0.05 2.99 -0.85
C LEU A 178 -0.42 1.66 -1.46
N SER A 179 0.12 1.30 -2.63
CA SER A 179 -0.21 0.04 -3.31
C SER A 179 0.57 -1.17 -2.76
N ILE A 180 1.55 -0.96 -1.87
CA ILE A 180 2.30 -2.06 -1.26
C ILE A 180 1.38 -2.85 -0.32
N PRO A 181 1.13 -4.15 -0.59
CA PRO A 181 0.31 -4.97 0.29
C PRO A 181 1.01 -5.15 1.64
N ILE A 182 0.28 -4.85 2.73
CA ILE A 182 0.80 -4.90 4.11
C ILE A 182 0.91 -6.35 4.61
N THR A 183 0.12 -7.27 4.05
CA THR A 183 0.04 -8.65 4.54
C THR A 183 0.39 -9.64 3.44
N THR A 184 1.12 -10.69 3.81
CA THR A 184 1.35 -11.87 2.96
C THR A 184 0.09 -12.72 2.84
N VAL A 185 -0.98 -12.42 3.59
CA VAL A 185 -2.25 -13.17 3.57
C VAL A 185 -2.86 -13.21 2.17
N ALA A 186 -2.71 -12.15 1.35
CA ALA A 186 -3.13 -12.18 -0.05
C ALA A 186 -2.37 -13.24 -0.87
N SER A 187 -1.07 -13.43 -0.60
CA SER A 187 -0.28 -14.49 -1.22
C SER A 187 -0.64 -15.88 -0.68
N GLU A 188 -0.87 -16.02 0.63
CA GLU A 188 -1.29 -17.30 1.24
C GLU A 188 -2.69 -17.73 0.80
N SER A 189 -3.63 -16.80 0.64
CA SER A 189 -4.94 -17.06 0.04
C SER A 189 -4.79 -17.49 -1.43
N SER A 190 -3.94 -16.81 -2.20
CA SER A 190 -3.62 -17.22 -3.57
C SER A 190 -2.99 -18.62 -3.64
N PHE A 191 -2.14 -19.00 -2.68
CA PHE A 191 -1.57 -20.35 -2.56
C PHE A 191 -2.59 -21.39 -2.07
N SER A 192 -3.50 -21.00 -1.18
CA SER A 192 -4.62 -21.84 -0.75
C SER A 192 -5.55 -22.14 -1.92
N ILE A 193 -5.86 -21.15 -2.76
CA ILE A 193 -6.55 -21.36 -4.05
C ILE A 193 -5.70 -22.21 -4.99
N GLY A 194 -4.37 -22.00 -5.01
CA GLY A 194 -3.41 -22.83 -5.72
C GLY A 194 -3.54 -24.32 -5.38
N SER A 195 -3.85 -24.68 -4.12
CA SER A 195 -4.13 -26.06 -3.71
C SER A 195 -5.44 -26.61 -4.31
N ARG A 196 -6.43 -25.77 -4.57
CA ARG A 196 -7.68 -26.14 -5.28
C ARG A 196 -7.45 -26.32 -6.78
N VAL A 197 -6.53 -25.53 -7.36
CA VAL A 197 -6.09 -25.65 -8.75
C VAL A 197 -5.21 -26.89 -8.97
N LEU A 198 -4.35 -27.21 -8.00
CA LEU A 198 -3.43 -28.34 -7.98
C LEU A 198 -3.93 -29.43 -7.01
N ASN A 199 -4.92 -30.20 -7.42
CA ASN A 199 -5.35 -31.38 -6.67
C ASN A 199 -4.54 -32.64 -7.07
N LYS A 200 -4.65 -33.75 -6.33
CA LYS A 200 -3.95 -35.04 -6.55
C LYS A 200 -4.06 -35.59 -7.98
N TYR A 201 -5.12 -35.21 -8.70
CA TYR A 201 -5.40 -35.62 -10.08
C TYR A 201 -4.93 -34.61 -11.14
N ARG A 202 -4.43 -33.42 -10.74
CA ARG A 202 -3.97 -32.33 -11.62
C ARG A 202 -2.50 -31.95 -11.40
N SER A 203 -1.73 -32.83 -10.76
CA SER A 203 -0.32 -32.61 -10.40
C SER A 203 0.65 -32.61 -11.59
N CYS A 204 0.18 -33.01 -12.78
CA CYS A 204 1.00 -33.07 -14.02
C CYS A 204 0.95 -31.79 -14.85
N LEU A 205 0.39 -30.69 -14.32
CA LEU A 205 0.41 -29.40 -15.01
C LEU A 205 1.82 -28.80 -14.97
N LEU A 206 2.30 -28.33 -16.13
CA LEU A 206 3.54 -27.56 -16.20
C LEU A 206 3.39 -26.27 -15.37
N PRO A 207 4.44 -25.81 -14.65
CA PRO A 207 4.38 -24.60 -13.83
C PRO A 207 3.84 -23.36 -14.57
N ARG A 208 4.19 -23.22 -15.86
CA ARG A 208 3.68 -22.14 -16.73
C ARG A 208 2.15 -22.16 -16.88
N ASN A 209 1.55 -23.35 -16.98
CA ASN A 209 0.10 -23.50 -17.14
C ASN A 209 -0.63 -23.25 -15.83
N VAL A 210 -0.02 -23.63 -14.69
CA VAL A 210 -0.53 -23.31 -13.35
C VAL A 210 -0.56 -21.80 -13.14
N GLN A 211 0.54 -21.11 -13.46
CA GLN A 211 0.63 -19.65 -13.38
C GLN A 211 -0.43 -18.99 -14.25
N ALA A 212 -0.55 -19.41 -15.52
CA ALA A 212 -1.56 -18.86 -16.43
C ALA A 212 -2.99 -19.04 -15.89
N LEU A 213 -3.30 -20.19 -15.28
CA LEU A 213 -4.62 -20.48 -14.73
C LEU A 213 -4.93 -19.63 -13.48
N ILE A 214 -3.96 -19.48 -12.57
CA ILE A 214 -4.10 -18.61 -11.38
C ILE A 214 -4.25 -17.15 -11.81
N CYS A 215 -3.42 -16.67 -12.75
CA CYS A 215 -3.51 -15.31 -13.27
C CYS A 215 -4.86 -15.04 -13.96
N ALA A 216 -5.32 -15.96 -14.82
CA ALA A 216 -6.62 -15.81 -15.49
C ALA A 216 -7.78 -15.83 -14.50
N HIS A 217 -7.72 -16.70 -13.48
CA HIS A 217 -8.73 -16.75 -12.42
C HIS A 217 -8.79 -15.44 -11.63
N ASN A 218 -7.64 -14.92 -11.21
CA ASN A 218 -7.57 -13.65 -10.47
C ASN A 218 -8.00 -12.45 -11.33
N TRP A 219 -7.75 -12.48 -12.63
CA TRP A 219 -8.17 -11.45 -13.56
C TRP A 219 -9.68 -11.46 -13.84
N ILE A 220 -10.30 -12.64 -13.90
CA ILE A 220 -11.73 -12.78 -14.24
C ILE A 220 -12.65 -12.46 -13.05
N ARG A 221 -12.20 -12.69 -11.81
CA ARG A 221 -13.07 -12.57 -10.62
C ARG A 221 -13.12 -11.18 -9.99
N ASP A 222 -12.35 -10.21 -10.50
CA ASP A 222 -12.09 -8.92 -9.85
C ASP A 222 -11.66 -9.07 -8.37
N PHE A 223 -11.11 -8.02 -7.77
CA PHE A 223 -10.72 -8.04 -6.35
C PHE A 223 -11.96 -7.92 -5.43
N GLU A 224 -13.03 -8.70 -5.68
CA GLU A 224 -14.18 -8.69 -4.78
C GLU A 224 -13.76 -9.14 -3.37
N PRO A 225 -14.09 -8.36 -2.32
CA PRO A 225 -13.83 -8.78 -0.95
C PRO A 225 -14.66 -10.04 -0.66
N TYR A 226 -13.97 -11.10 -0.23
CA TYR A 226 -14.57 -12.38 0.13
C TYR A 226 -15.45 -12.23 1.39
N ASP A 227 -16.71 -11.87 1.21
CA ASP A 227 -17.77 -12.20 2.16
C ASP A 227 -18.54 -13.40 1.62
N ASN A 228 -18.46 -14.51 2.38
CA ASN A 228 -19.24 -15.74 2.23
C ASN A 228 -18.92 -16.63 1.02
N ASP A 229 -18.02 -17.60 1.23
CA ASP A 229 -18.21 -18.94 0.66
C ASP A 229 -18.10 -19.96 1.79
N ILE A 230 -19.28 -20.33 2.26
CA ILE A 230 -19.60 -21.43 3.16
C ILE A 230 -18.85 -22.69 2.71
N GLU A 231 -18.28 -23.41 3.67
CA GLU A 231 -17.79 -24.76 3.52
C GLU A 231 -18.85 -25.62 2.80
N VAL A 232 -18.67 -25.85 1.50
CA VAL A 232 -19.38 -26.93 0.82
C VAL A 232 -18.76 -28.21 1.34
N ALA A 233 -19.36 -28.74 2.40
CA ALA A 233 -19.11 -30.10 2.87
C ALA A 233 -19.34 -31.05 1.69
N ASP A 234 -18.29 -31.79 1.37
CA ASP A 234 -18.28 -32.87 0.39
C ASP A 234 -19.26 -33.96 0.86
N HIS A 235 -20.47 -33.96 0.33
CA HIS A 235 -21.41 -35.06 0.49
C HIS A 235 -21.04 -36.16 -0.52
N GLY A 236 -20.21 -37.09 -0.06
CA GLY A 236 -20.00 -38.39 -0.69
C GLY A 236 -19.65 -39.43 0.35
N ASP A 237 -20.64 -40.16 0.86
CA ASP A 237 -20.98 -41.50 0.37
C ASP A 237 -22.03 -42.15 1.29
N GLN A 238 -23.07 -42.71 0.69
CA GLN A 238 -24.12 -43.44 1.38
C GLN A 238 -23.68 -44.89 1.53
N ASN A 239 -23.34 -45.33 2.75
CA ASN A 239 -23.71 -46.64 3.27
C ASN A 239 -23.15 -46.86 4.68
N GLU A 240 -23.99 -46.66 5.69
CA GLU A 240 -23.95 -47.50 6.89
C GLU A 240 -25.33 -47.45 7.56
N SER A 241 -26.08 -48.54 7.39
CA SER A 241 -27.39 -48.73 8.01
C SER A 241 -27.23 -48.96 9.51
N LEU A 242 -27.66 -48.00 10.33
CA LEU A 242 -27.89 -48.23 11.76
C LEU A 242 -29.34 -48.66 12.01
N PRO A 243 -29.59 -49.62 12.91
CA PRO A 243 -30.92 -50.20 13.12
C PRO A 243 -31.85 -49.25 13.91
N PRO A 244 -33.18 -49.43 13.82
CA PRO A 244 -34.13 -48.54 14.45
C PRO A 244 -34.20 -48.79 15.97
N PHE A 245 -34.15 -47.71 16.74
CA PHE A 245 -34.48 -47.71 18.17
C PHE A 245 -35.98 -48.00 18.35
N GLN A 246 -36.30 -49.03 19.14
CA GLN A 246 -37.61 -49.17 19.76
C GLN A 246 -37.65 -48.38 21.07
N VAL A 247 -38.86 -47.87 21.36
CA VAL A 247 -39.30 -46.97 22.43
C VAL A 247 -38.76 -47.33 23.82
#